data_AF-A0A521FYT4-F1
#
_entry.id   AF-A0A521FYT4-F1
#
_cell.length_a   1.000
_cell.length_b   1.000
_cell.length_c   1.000
_cell.angle_alpha   90.00
_cell.angle_beta   90.00
_cell.angle_gamma   90.00
#
_symmetry.space_group_name_H-M   'P 1'
#
loop_
_entity.id
_entity.type
_entity.pdbx_description
1 polymer ?
#
loop_
_entity_poly.entity_id
_entity_poly.type
_entity_poly.pdbx_seq_one_letter_code
_entity_poly.pdbx_strand_id
1 'polypeptide(L)'
;MRRDGFPDDLKTEVLYRKSLAIKEKQDDEHGVALIYHQLGIIAQEQCDFVAAEQWFKKSLAIKEKQDDEHGAASTFNQLGQLLRLQEDYVSAAAWYMKALLIFLRYKDQYRFNLVLENFIGALKAADPETQTLLRQKWQQAELEQIIPLAQLEQKFNEDN
;
A
#
# COMPACT_ATOMS: atom_id res chain seq x y z
N MET A 1 -5.56 -24.49 -4.32
CA MET A 1 -4.14 -24.85 -4.13
C MET A 1 -3.58 -23.90 -3.08
N ARG A 2 -3.31 -24.38 -1.85
CA ARG A 2 -2.51 -23.62 -0.89
C ARG A 2 -1.11 -23.56 -1.47
N ARG A 3 -0.55 -22.37 -1.71
CA ARG A 3 0.91 -22.25 -1.76
C ARG A 3 1.35 -22.65 -0.36
N ASP A 4 1.99 -23.80 -0.24
CA ASP A 4 2.72 -24.14 0.97
C ASP A 4 3.64 -22.95 1.22
N GLY A 5 3.35 -22.18 2.28
CA GLY A 5 4.13 -21.00 2.65
C GLY A 5 5.60 -21.40 2.65
N PHE A 6 6.46 -20.57 2.08
CA PHE A 6 7.86 -20.91 2.01
C PHE A 6 8.32 -21.20 3.46
N PRO A 7 9.11 -22.26 3.71
CA PRO A 7 9.49 -22.63 5.07
C PRO A 7 10.21 -21.52 5.86
N ASP A 8 10.63 -20.45 5.17
CA ASP A 8 11.21 -19.25 5.75
C ASP A 8 10.17 -18.22 6.23
N ASP A 9 8.94 -18.19 5.70
CA ASP A 9 7.90 -17.21 6.07
C ASP A 9 7.44 -17.41 7.52
N LEU A 10 7.24 -18.68 7.93
CA LEU A 10 6.88 -19.03 9.31
C LEU A 10 8.00 -18.71 10.29
N LYS A 11 9.26 -18.94 9.90
CA LYS A 11 10.42 -18.56 10.74
C LYS A 11 10.53 -17.05 10.85
N THR A 12 10.28 -16.34 9.76
CA THR A 12 10.34 -14.87 9.68
C THR A 12 9.24 -14.24 10.53
N GLU A 13 8.01 -14.75 10.46
CA GLU A 13 6.90 -14.31 11.31
C GLU A 13 7.23 -14.50 12.80
N VAL A 14 7.77 -15.66 13.18
CA VAL A 14 8.18 -15.93 14.57
C VAL A 14 9.27 -14.95 15.04
N LEU A 15 10.24 -14.62 14.19
CA LEU A 15 11.27 -13.63 14.50
C LEU A 15 10.68 -12.23 14.67
N TYR A 16 9.77 -11.81 13.79
CA TYR A 16 9.08 -10.52 13.93
C TYR A 16 8.21 -10.45 15.19
N ARG A 17 7.49 -11.53 15.55
CA ARG A 17 6.71 -11.58 16.80
C ARG A 17 7.60 -11.50 18.05
N LYS A 18 8.78 -12.13 18.03
CA LYS A 18 9.77 -11.98 19.12
C LYS A 18 10.30 -10.55 19.20
N SER A 19 10.63 -9.96 18.05
CA SER A 19 11.06 -8.56 17.97
C SER A 19 9.98 -7.61 18.48
N LEU A 20 8.71 -7.86 18.13
CA LEU A 20 7.56 -7.07 18.57
C LEU A 20 7.49 -7.02 20.09
N ALA A 21 7.56 -8.18 20.76
CA ALA A 21 7.52 -8.27 22.21
C ALA A 21 8.70 -7.55 22.89
N ILE A 22 9.86 -7.45 22.23
CA ILE A 22 11.00 -6.67 22.73
C ILE A 22 10.74 -5.17 22.57
N LYS A 23 10.26 -4.75 21.39
CA LYS A 23 9.98 -3.34 21.08
C LYS A 23 8.84 -2.77 21.93
N GLU A 24 7.78 -3.54 22.15
CA GLU A 24 6.68 -3.18 23.06
C GLU A 24 7.19 -2.99 24.50
N LYS A 25 8.12 -3.82 24.98
CA LYS A 25 8.73 -3.66 26.31
C LYS A 25 9.69 -2.46 26.41
N GLN A 26 10.17 -1.95 25.28
CA GLN A 26 11.06 -0.80 25.19
C GLN A 26 10.30 0.51 24.96
N ASP A 27 8.97 0.46 24.87
CA ASP A 27 8.11 1.58 24.46
C ASP A 27 8.57 2.21 23.12
N ASP A 28 9.22 1.41 22.25
CA ASP A 28 9.67 1.84 20.93
C ASP A 28 8.52 1.72 19.93
N GLU A 29 7.60 2.67 20.01
CA GLU A 29 6.42 2.72 19.14
C GLU A 29 6.79 2.74 17.64
N HIS A 30 7.89 3.41 17.28
CA HIS A 30 8.36 3.43 15.89
C HIS A 30 8.78 2.03 15.42
N GLY A 31 9.58 1.31 16.22
CA GLY A 31 9.96 -0.07 15.98
C GLY A 31 8.74 -1.01 15.90
N VAL A 32 7.76 -0.82 16.79
CA VAL A 32 6.48 -1.57 16.77
C VAL A 32 5.74 -1.33 15.45
N ALA A 33 5.63 -0.08 14.99
CA ALA A 33 4.95 0.24 13.74
C ALA A 33 5.61 -0.41 12.52
N LEU A 34 6.94 -0.45 12.47
CA LEU A 34 7.69 -1.14 11.41
C LEU A 34 7.44 -2.65 11.43
N ILE A 35 7.42 -3.26 12.61
CA ILE A 35 7.17 -4.71 12.74
C ILE A 35 5.74 -5.06 12.34
N TYR A 36 4.74 -4.27 12.74
CA TYR A 36 3.37 -4.46 12.27
C TYR A 36 3.27 -4.36 10.74
N HIS A 37 4.01 -3.44 10.10
CA HIS A 37 4.03 -3.37 8.65
C HIS A 37 4.60 -4.66 8.03
N GLN A 38 5.69 -5.20 8.57
CA GLN A 38 6.30 -6.44 8.08
C GLN A 38 5.41 -7.67 8.29
N LEU A 39 4.75 -7.77 9.45
CA LEU A 39 3.76 -8.82 9.69
C LEU A 39 2.57 -8.75 8.72
N GLY A 40 2.18 -7.54 8.31
CA GLY A 40 1.18 -7.34 7.27
C GLY A 40 1.62 -7.88 5.90
N ILE A 41 2.87 -7.66 5.51
CA ILE A 41 3.44 -8.18 4.25
C ILE A 41 3.45 -9.72 4.27
N ILE A 42 3.92 -10.34 5.36
CA ILE A 42 3.95 -11.80 5.50
C ILE A 42 2.53 -12.37 5.43
N ALA A 43 1.57 -11.75 6.12
CA ALA A 43 0.18 -12.19 6.05
C ALA A 43 -0.41 -12.07 4.63
N GLN A 44 -0.06 -11.00 3.90
CA GLN A 44 -0.45 -10.83 2.50
C GLN A 44 0.14 -11.93 1.61
N GLU A 45 1.42 -12.28 1.79
CA GLU A 45 2.10 -13.36 1.04
C GLU A 45 1.48 -14.74 1.31
N GLN A 46 0.98 -14.94 2.53
CA GLN A 46 0.20 -16.12 2.94
C GLN A 46 -1.25 -16.10 2.45
N CYS A 47 -1.66 -15.05 1.72
CA CYS A 47 -3.04 -14.79 1.30
C CYS A 47 -4.04 -14.64 2.46
N ASP A 48 -3.58 -14.38 3.69
CA ASP A 48 -4.43 -14.00 4.82
C ASP A 48 -4.66 -12.49 4.79
N PHE A 49 -5.57 -12.09 3.90
CA PHE A 49 -5.83 -10.67 3.67
C PHE A 49 -6.46 -9.97 4.88
N VAL A 50 -7.22 -10.70 5.70
CA VAL A 50 -7.82 -10.14 6.92
C VAL A 50 -6.74 -9.84 7.95
N ALA A 51 -5.80 -10.76 8.17
CA ALA A 51 -4.67 -10.52 9.06
C ALA A 51 -3.75 -9.40 8.52
N ALA A 52 -3.49 -9.39 7.21
CA ALA A 52 -2.69 -8.34 6.56
C ALA A 52 -3.27 -6.94 6.81
N GLU A 53 -4.57 -6.77 6.58
CA GLU A 53 -5.26 -5.50 6.81
C GLU A 53 -5.16 -5.05 8.27
N GLN A 54 -5.36 -5.97 9.22
CA GLN A 54 -5.26 -5.66 10.66
C GLN A 54 -3.86 -5.19 11.04
N TRP A 55 -2.82 -5.87 10.55
CA TRP A 55 -1.44 -5.50 10.81
C TRP A 55 -1.08 -4.14 10.19
N PHE A 56 -1.49 -3.89 8.95
CA PHE A 56 -1.29 -2.60 8.32
C PHE A 56 -2.04 -1.47 9.04
N LYS A 57 -3.28 -1.68 9.48
CA LYS A 57 -4.03 -0.68 10.27
C LYS A 57 -3.37 -0.37 11.61
N LYS A 58 -2.81 -1.37 12.30
CA LYS A 58 -2.05 -1.14 13.54
C LYS A 58 -0.77 -0.34 13.29
N SER A 59 -0.03 -0.65 12.22
CA SER A 59 1.14 0.12 11.80
C SER A 59 0.77 1.57 11.50
N LEU A 60 -0.31 1.75 10.73
CA LEU A 60 -0.81 3.05 10.32
C LEU A 60 -1.22 3.91 11.52
N ALA A 61 -1.98 3.36 12.48
CA ALA A 61 -2.42 4.11 13.65
C ALA A 61 -1.25 4.68 14.47
N ILE A 62 -0.14 3.94 14.59
CA ILE A 62 1.05 4.44 15.28
C ILE A 62 1.75 5.51 14.44
N LYS A 63 1.91 5.31 13.13
CA LYS A 63 2.54 6.29 12.24
C LYS A 63 1.77 7.61 12.19
N GLU A 64 0.44 7.56 12.15
CA GLU A 64 -0.42 8.74 12.24
C GLU A 64 -0.29 9.44 13.59
N LYS A 65 -0.22 8.68 14.70
CA LYS A 65 0.03 9.25 16.04
C LYS A 65 1.40 9.94 16.13
N GLN A 66 2.39 9.47 15.38
CA GLN A 66 3.75 10.00 15.36
C GLN A 66 3.98 11.09 14.29
N ASP A 67 2.95 11.49 13.55
CA ASP A 67 3.07 12.36 12.38
C ASP A 67 4.07 11.85 11.32
N ASP A 68 4.31 10.52 11.28
CA ASP A 68 5.13 9.86 10.25
C ASP A 68 4.31 9.65 8.97
N GLU A 69 4.02 10.74 8.28
CA GLU A 69 3.24 10.72 7.03
C GLU A 69 3.92 9.86 5.96
N HIS A 70 5.25 9.94 5.82
CA HIS A 70 6.01 9.19 4.81
C HIS A 70 5.93 7.67 5.04
N GLY A 71 6.06 7.24 6.30
CA GLY A 71 5.83 5.84 6.68
C GLY A 71 4.37 5.41 6.54
N ALA A 72 3.42 6.31 6.80
CA ALA A 72 1.98 6.06 6.61
C ALA A 72 1.65 5.86 5.12
N ALA A 73 2.23 6.66 4.22
CA ALA A 73 2.08 6.53 2.77
C ALA A 73 2.51 5.15 2.24
N SER A 74 3.58 4.60 2.81
CA SER A 74 4.04 3.24 2.49
C SER A 74 3.02 2.18 2.90
N THR A 75 2.30 2.42 4.00
CA THR A 75 1.24 1.54 4.51
C THR A 75 -0.03 1.68 3.68
N PHE A 76 -0.38 2.90 3.24
CA PHE A 76 -1.47 3.12 2.29
C PHE A 76 -1.24 2.37 0.98
N ASN A 77 -0.02 2.36 0.44
CA ASN A 77 0.28 1.57 -0.75
C ASN A 77 -0.02 0.07 -0.54
N GLN A 78 0.36 -0.50 0.61
CA GLN A 78 0.06 -1.92 0.89
C GLN A 78 -1.43 -2.20 1.07
N LEU A 79 -2.17 -1.31 1.74
CA LEU A 79 -3.63 -1.42 1.84
C LEU A 79 -4.30 -1.34 0.46
N GLY A 80 -3.79 -0.47 -0.43
CA GLY A 80 -4.25 -0.41 -1.82
C GLY A 80 -3.98 -1.70 -2.59
N GLN A 81 -2.80 -2.30 -2.42
CA GLN A 81 -2.48 -3.59 -3.05
C GLN A 81 -3.38 -4.71 -2.55
N LEU A 82 -3.69 -4.73 -1.26
CA LEU A 82 -4.57 -5.71 -0.66
C LEU A 82 -5.98 -5.65 -1.27
N LEU A 83 -6.54 -4.46 -1.37
CA LEU A 83 -7.87 -4.24 -1.98
C LEU A 83 -7.87 -4.55 -3.47
N ARG A 84 -6.76 -4.26 -4.17
CA ARG A 84 -6.59 -4.65 -5.57
C ARG A 84 -6.62 -6.18 -5.76
N LEU A 85 -6.00 -6.93 -4.84
CA LEU A 85 -6.06 -8.41 -4.85
C LEU A 85 -7.46 -8.95 -4.54
N GLN A 86 -8.29 -8.15 -3.88
CA GLN A 86 -9.71 -8.43 -3.63
C GLN A 86 -10.63 -7.87 -4.71
N GLU A 87 -10.07 -7.34 -5.81
CA GLU A 87 -10.79 -6.72 -6.93
C GLU A 87 -11.59 -5.45 -6.56
N ASP A 88 -11.39 -4.88 -5.36
CA ASP A 88 -11.93 -3.57 -4.99
C ASP A 88 -11.00 -2.45 -5.48
N TYR A 89 -11.03 -2.22 -6.79
CA TYR A 89 -10.18 -1.23 -7.46
C TYR A 89 -10.49 0.21 -7.04
N VAL A 90 -11.75 0.51 -6.68
CA VAL A 90 -12.16 1.87 -6.28
C VAL A 90 -11.57 2.22 -4.93
N SER A 91 -11.66 1.33 -3.94
CA SER A 91 -11.05 1.55 -2.63
C SER A 91 -9.53 1.50 -2.73
N ALA A 92 -8.96 0.60 -3.54
CA ALA A 92 -7.52 0.53 -3.79
C ALA A 92 -6.96 1.86 -4.32
N ALA A 93 -7.62 2.42 -5.33
CA ALA A 93 -7.27 3.71 -5.91
C ALA A 93 -7.25 4.85 -4.88
N ALA A 94 -8.23 4.89 -3.98
CA ALA A 94 -8.28 5.91 -2.94
C ALA A 94 -7.04 5.85 -2.02
N TRP A 95 -6.57 4.65 -1.67
CA TRP A 95 -5.34 4.49 -0.89
C TRP A 95 -4.09 4.86 -1.67
N TYR A 96 -3.99 4.47 -2.94
CA TYR A 96 -2.86 4.87 -3.78
C TYR A 96 -2.77 6.38 -3.95
N MET A 97 -3.88 7.08 -4.19
CA MET A 97 -3.89 8.54 -4.30
C MET A 97 -3.39 9.22 -3.03
N LYS A 98 -3.79 8.75 -1.84
CA LYS A 98 -3.27 9.26 -0.56
C LYS A 98 -1.75 9.08 -0.45
N ALA A 99 -1.24 7.91 -0.82
CA ALA A 99 0.19 7.64 -0.80
C ALA A 99 0.97 8.51 -1.80
N LEU A 100 0.45 8.67 -3.02
CA LEU A 100 1.05 9.50 -4.07
C LEU A 100 1.18 10.96 -3.63
N LEU A 101 0.14 11.55 -3.05
CA LEU A 101 0.16 12.93 -2.56
C LEU A 101 1.23 13.15 -1.49
N ILE A 102 1.41 12.18 -0.60
CA ILE A 102 2.45 12.26 0.44
C ILE A 102 3.83 12.12 -0.19
N PHE A 103 4.09 11.07 -0.99
CA PHE A 103 5.42 10.88 -1.58
C PHE A 103 5.84 12.05 -2.47
N LEU A 104 4.88 12.63 -3.18
CA LEU A 104 5.08 13.86 -3.91
C LEU A 104 5.50 15.05 -3.02
N ARG A 105 4.77 15.29 -1.92
CA ARG A 105 5.08 16.36 -0.96
C ARG A 105 6.48 16.19 -0.35
N TYR A 106 6.90 14.96 -0.12
CA TYR A 106 8.24 14.60 0.35
C TYR A 106 9.29 14.51 -0.78
N LYS A 107 8.90 14.72 -2.05
CA LYS A 107 9.75 14.59 -3.24
C LYS A 107 10.41 13.21 -3.38
N ASP A 108 9.77 12.16 -2.85
CA ASP A 108 10.21 10.77 -2.99
C ASP A 108 9.74 10.21 -4.33
N GLN A 109 10.51 10.49 -5.38
CA GLN A 109 10.16 10.09 -6.75
C GLN A 109 10.15 8.57 -6.93
N TYR A 110 11.01 7.85 -6.20
CA TYR A 110 11.08 6.39 -6.29
C TYR A 110 9.79 5.74 -5.77
N ARG A 111 9.38 6.08 -4.55
CA ARG A 111 8.14 5.54 -3.98
C ARG A 111 6.92 6.05 -4.72
N PHE A 112 6.93 7.30 -5.16
CA PHE A 112 5.86 7.85 -6.00
C PHE A 112 5.64 6.98 -7.25
N ASN A 113 6.70 6.69 -8.00
CA ASN A 113 6.59 5.87 -9.22
C ASN A 113 6.10 4.45 -8.93
N LEU A 114 6.57 3.83 -7.84
CA LEU A 114 6.11 2.50 -7.43
C LEU A 114 4.59 2.47 -7.14
N VAL A 115 4.08 3.47 -6.42
CA VAL A 115 2.64 3.57 -6.16
C VAL A 115 1.87 3.87 -7.44
N LEU A 116 2.43 4.69 -8.32
CA LEU A 116 1.81 5.03 -9.60
C LEU A 116 1.63 3.78 -10.47
N GLU A 117 2.64 2.91 -10.52
CA GLU A 117 2.56 1.62 -11.22
C GLU A 117 1.47 0.73 -10.62
N ASN A 118 1.35 0.66 -9.29
CA ASN A 118 0.28 -0.08 -8.63
C ASN A 118 -1.12 0.46 -8.95
N PHE A 119 -1.26 1.79 -9.01
CA PHE A 119 -2.50 2.44 -9.43
C PHE A 119 -2.84 2.15 -10.90
N ILE A 120 -1.87 2.26 -11.81
CA ILE A 120 -2.05 1.91 -13.23
C ILE A 120 -2.43 0.44 -13.37
N GLY A 121 -1.82 -0.45 -12.58
CA GLY A 121 -2.18 -1.86 -12.53
C GLY A 121 -3.64 -2.09 -12.06
N ALA A 122 -4.13 -1.32 -11.09
CA ALA A 122 -5.54 -1.36 -10.69
C ALA A 122 -6.46 -0.83 -11.80
N LEU A 123 -6.06 0.24 -12.49
CA LEU A 123 -6.80 0.78 -13.63
C LEU A 123 -6.90 -0.22 -14.78
N LYS A 124 -5.81 -0.95 -15.10
CA LYS A 124 -5.79 -1.98 -16.15
C LYS A 124 -6.68 -3.19 -15.82
N ALA A 125 -6.72 -3.59 -14.55
CA ALA A 125 -7.50 -4.75 -14.12
C ALA A 125 -9.01 -4.47 -13.95
N ALA A 126 -9.40 -3.20 -13.87
CA ALA A 126 -10.77 -2.77 -13.67
C ALA A 126 -11.62 -2.85 -14.95
N ASP A 127 -12.94 -3.05 -14.79
CA ASP A 127 -13.91 -2.97 -15.87
C ASP A 127 -14.07 -1.53 -16.42
N PRO A 128 -14.63 -1.33 -17.62
CA PRO A 128 -14.71 0.00 -18.24
C PRO A 128 -15.43 1.08 -17.43
N GLU A 129 -16.45 0.72 -16.64
CA GLU A 129 -17.17 1.66 -15.79
C GLU A 129 -16.26 2.11 -14.64
N THR A 130 -15.65 1.15 -13.95
CA THR A 130 -14.68 1.43 -12.90
C THR A 130 -13.48 2.23 -13.41
N GLN A 131 -12.95 1.92 -14.60
CA GLN A 131 -11.86 2.68 -15.19
C GLN A 131 -12.24 4.16 -15.39
N THR A 132 -13.46 4.42 -15.87
CA THR A 132 -13.97 5.78 -16.05
C THR A 132 -14.03 6.52 -14.71
N LEU A 133 -14.55 5.85 -13.67
CA LEU A 133 -14.59 6.39 -12.32
C LEU A 133 -13.19 6.68 -11.76
N LEU A 134 -12.22 5.79 -11.98
CA LEU A 134 -10.85 5.97 -11.52
C LEU A 134 -10.16 7.16 -12.21
N ARG A 135 -10.38 7.34 -13.53
CA ARG A 135 -9.91 8.52 -14.27
C ARG A 135 -10.53 9.81 -13.73
N GLN A 136 -11.83 9.80 -13.46
CA GLN A 136 -12.51 10.95 -12.88
C GLN A 136 -11.96 11.30 -11.48
N LYS A 137 -11.74 10.28 -10.63
CA LYS A 137 -11.12 10.48 -9.31
C LYS A 137 -9.69 11.02 -9.42
N TRP A 138 -8.93 10.59 -10.43
CA TRP A 138 -7.59 11.10 -10.69
C TRP A 138 -7.60 12.58 -11.06
N GLN A 139 -8.52 13.01 -11.93
CA GLN A 139 -8.69 14.41 -12.30
C GLN A 139 -9.12 15.28 -11.11
N GLN A 140 -9.96 14.74 -10.22
CA GLN A 140 -10.36 15.44 -9.00
C GLN A 140 -9.26 15.50 -7.94
N ALA A 141 -8.25 14.63 -8.02
CA ALA A 141 -7.12 14.67 -7.12
C ALA A 141 -6.15 15.79 -7.53
N GLU A 142 -5.47 16.39 -6.56
CA GLU A 142 -4.42 17.41 -6.79
C GLU A 142 -3.23 16.89 -7.63
N LEU A 143 -3.24 15.60 -7.99
CA LEU A 143 -2.25 14.92 -8.80
C LEU A 143 -2.31 15.30 -10.29
N GLU A 144 -3.45 15.79 -10.81
CA GLU A 144 -3.57 16.19 -12.23
C GLU A 144 -2.63 17.33 -12.60
N GLN A 145 -2.31 18.22 -11.66
CA GLN A 145 -1.37 19.33 -11.88
C GLN A 145 0.07 18.86 -12.08
N ILE A 146 0.35 17.57 -11.82
CA ILE A 146 1.69 17.03 -11.66
C ILE A 146 1.92 15.90 -12.66
N ILE A 147 0.93 15.02 -12.81
CA ILE A 147 0.85 14.08 -13.93
C ILE A 147 -0.52 14.29 -14.57
N PRO A 148 -0.58 15.03 -15.69
CA PRO A 148 -1.80 15.19 -16.46
C PRO A 148 -2.38 13.83 -16.84
N LEU A 149 -3.71 13.73 -16.92
CA LEU A 149 -4.39 12.50 -17.32
C LEU A 149 -3.80 11.92 -18.62
N ALA A 150 -3.44 12.77 -19.58
CA ALA A 150 -2.82 12.34 -20.84
C ALA A 150 -1.48 11.60 -20.65
N GLN A 151 -0.67 11.99 -19.67
CA GLN A 151 0.60 11.31 -19.36
C GLN A 151 0.35 10.00 -18.60
N LEU A 152 -0.66 9.97 -17.73
CA LEU A 152 -1.14 8.72 -17.12
C LEU A 152 -1.63 7.73 -18.20
N GLU A 153 -2.36 8.23 -19.20
CA GLU A 153 -2.89 7.43 -20.31
C GLU A 153 -1.79 6.91 -21.23
N GLN A 154 -0.74 7.69 -21.49
CA GLN A 154 0.44 7.18 -22.20
C GLN A 154 1.05 5.97 -21.48
N LYS A 155 1.29 6.08 -20.17
CA LYS A 155 1.79 4.95 -19.35
C LYS A 155 0.82 3.77 -19.30
N PHE A 156 -0.49 4.04 -19.32
CA PHE A 156 -1.50 2.99 -19.41
C PHE A 156 -1.41 2.23 -20.75
N ASN A 157 -1.18 2.94 -21.85
CA ASN A 157 -1.14 2.39 -23.21
C ASN A 157 0.22 1.80 -23.60
N GLU A 158 1.33 2.20 -22.98
CA GLU A 158 2.70 1.77 -23.32
C GLU A 158 3.02 0.30 -23.02
N ASP A 159 2.27 -0.36 -22.13
CA ASP A 159 2.48 -1.79 -21.80
C ASP A 159 1.39 -2.74 -22.35
N ASN A 160 0.61 -2.32 -23.35
CA ASN A 160 -0.38 -3.14 -24.07
C ASN A 160 0.13 -3.51 -25.47
#